data_AF-A0A3P3FY95-F1
#
_entry.id   AF-A0A3P3FY95-F1
#
_cell.length_a   1.000
_cell.length_b   1.000
_cell.length_c   1.000
_cell.angle_alpha   90.00
_cell.angle_beta   90.00
_cell.angle_gamma   90.00
#
_symmetry.space_group_name_H-M   'P 1'
#
loop_
_entity.id
_entity.type
_entity.pdbx_description
1 polymer ?
#
loop_
_entity_poly.entity_id
_entity_poly.type
_entity_poly.pdbx_seq_one_letter_code
_entity_poly.pdbx_strand_id
1 'polypeptide(L)'
;MAVSFVQRTFSVDGAEVTCRFFLPEPEQGGHFQCRYEIAWPEGSRFRKAYAVDEVQALLLAMQMAHAELLSERENNGRQVLWLDQRSLGLPIANSIRDLDPGSSF
;
A
#
# COMPACT_ATOMS: atom_id res chain seq x y z
N MET A 1 -5.07 -10.46 18.12
CA MET A 1 -5.18 -9.76 16.82
C MET A 1 -4.01 -8.81 16.73
N ALA A 2 -3.28 -8.79 15.62
CA ALA A 2 -2.19 -7.83 15.44
C ALA A 2 -2.79 -6.44 15.24
N VAL A 3 -2.36 -5.46 16.03
CA VAL A 3 -2.73 -4.06 15.87
C VAL A 3 -1.92 -3.49 14.70
N SER A 4 -2.56 -2.74 13.80
CA SER A 4 -1.84 -2.03 12.74
C SER A 4 -0.96 -0.94 13.35
N PHE A 5 0.25 -0.78 12.81
CA PHE A 5 1.19 0.25 13.25
C PHE A 5 0.80 1.61 12.67
N VAL A 6 0.52 1.64 11.37
CA VAL A 6 0.02 2.81 10.64
C VAL A 6 -0.99 2.36 9.59
N GLN A 7 -1.91 3.24 9.20
CA GLN A 7 -2.92 2.92 8.21
C GLN A 7 -3.33 4.15 7.39
N ARG A 8 -3.94 3.91 6.23
CA ARG A 8 -4.56 4.92 5.39
C ARG A 8 -5.87 4.40 4.81
N THR A 9 -6.87 5.26 4.76
CA THR A 9 -8.16 4.97 4.13
C THR A 9 -8.23 5.61 2.75
N PHE A 10 -8.76 4.86 1.80
CA PHE A 10 -9.04 5.25 0.43
C PHE A 10 -10.55 5.13 0.17
N SER A 11 -11.04 5.85 -0.83
CA SER A 11 -12.37 5.62 -1.41
C SER A 11 -12.19 4.76 -2.66
N VAL A 12 -12.89 3.64 -2.75
CA VAL A 12 -12.90 2.73 -3.90
C VAL A 12 -14.34 2.54 -4.32
N ASP A 13 -14.70 3.09 -5.48
CA ASP A 13 -16.07 3.07 -6.02
C ASP A 13 -17.11 3.60 -5.00
N GLY A 14 -16.70 4.58 -4.19
CA GLY A 14 -17.51 5.18 -3.13
C GLY A 14 -17.50 4.44 -1.79
N ALA A 15 -16.86 3.27 -1.69
CA ALA A 15 -16.70 2.53 -0.44
C ALA A 15 -15.34 2.82 0.23
N GLU A 16 -15.31 2.86 1.56
CA GLU A 16 -14.05 3.00 2.30
C GLU A 16 -13.24 1.70 2.27
N VAL A 17 -11.99 1.80 1.82
CA VAL A 17 -11.01 0.71 1.81
C VAL A 17 -9.80 1.12 2.65
N THR A 18 -9.52 0.38 3.71
CA THR A 18 -8.39 0.67 4.61
C THR A 18 -7.17 -0.16 4.20
N CYS A 19 -6.05 0.50 3.96
CA CYS A 19 -4.72 -0.10 3.87
C CYS A 19 -4.02 -0.01 5.23
N ARG A 20 -3.66 -1.15 5.81
CA ARG A 20 -2.99 -1.25 7.11
C ARG A 20 -1.58 -1.77 6.93
N PHE A 21 -0.62 -1.10 7.53
CA PHE A 21 0.76 -1.56 7.64
C PHE A 21 1.01 -2.01 9.08
N PHE A 22 1.62 -3.18 9.23
CA PHE A 22 2.00 -3.71 10.53
C PHE A 22 3.43 -3.27 10.84
N LEU A 23 3.81 -3.34 12.13
CA LEU A 23 5.18 -3.03 12.53
C LEU A 23 6.15 -3.93 11.74
N PRO A 24 7.23 -3.37 11.14
CA PRO A 24 8.28 -4.19 10.56
C PRO A 24 8.86 -5.14 11.62
N GLU A 25 9.11 -6.39 11.23
CA GLU A 25 9.58 -7.45 12.11
C GLU A 25 10.84 -8.08 11.51
N PRO A 26 11.86 -8.42 12.31
CA PRO A 26 13.02 -9.16 11.82
C PRO A 26 12.60 -10.55 11.30
N GLU A 27 13.24 -11.00 10.24
CA GLU A 27 13.05 -12.31 9.60
C GLU A 27 14.37 -13.10 9.63
N GLN A 28 14.31 -14.41 9.38
CA GLN A 28 15.52 -15.22 9.28
C GLN A 28 16.46 -14.69 8.18
N GLY A 29 17.76 -14.69 8.46
CA GLY A 29 18.80 -14.21 7.52
C GLY A 29 19.21 -12.75 7.70
N GLY A 30 18.73 -12.07 8.75
CA GLY A 30 19.12 -10.67 9.05
C GLY A 30 18.39 -9.64 8.19
N HIS A 31 17.29 -10.04 7.55
CA HIS A 31 16.38 -9.14 6.84
C HIS A 31 15.23 -8.72 7.75
N PHE A 32 14.46 -7.74 7.28
CA PHE A 32 13.21 -7.33 7.89
C PHE A 32 12.06 -7.56 6.92
N GLN A 33 10.90 -7.88 7.46
CA GLN A 33 9.65 -7.91 6.72
C GLN A 33 8.68 -6.87 7.25
N CYS A 34 7.90 -6.27 6.36
CA CYS A 34 6.74 -5.47 6.73
C CYS A 34 5.50 -6.09 6.07
N ARG A 35 4.53 -6.48 6.90
CA ARG A 35 3.24 -6.97 6.42
C ARG A 35 2.32 -5.80 6.13
N TYR A 36 1.46 -5.94 5.12
CA TYR A 36 0.34 -5.03 4.92
C TYR A 36 -0.92 -5.76 4.49
N GLU A 37 -2.06 -5.13 4.75
CA GLU A 37 -3.40 -5.59 4.40
C GLU A 37 -4.14 -4.46 3.68
N ILE A 38 -4.84 -4.79 2.59
CA ILE A 38 -5.86 -3.91 2.02
C ILE A 38 -7.21 -4.57 2.22
N ALA A 39 -8.09 -3.92 2.98
CA ALA A 39 -9.42 -4.41 3.33
C ALA A 39 -10.43 -4.08 2.21
N TRP A 40 -10.37 -4.84 1.12
CA TRP A 40 -11.29 -4.70 -0.01
C TRP A 40 -12.72 -5.15 0.35
N PRO A 41 -13.76 -4.64 -0.34
CA PRO A 41 -15.15 -5.07 -0.12
C PRO A 41 -15.37 -6.58 -0.33
N GLU A 42 -14.62 -7.20 -1.24
CA GLU A 42 -14.73 -8.61 -1.57
C GLU A 42 -13.88 -9.51 -0.67
N GLY A 43 -13.06 -8.92 0.20
CA GLY A 43 -12.20 -9.63 1.14
C GLY A 43 -10.80 -9.02 1.25
N SER A 44 -10.23 -9.11 2.44
CA SER A 44 -8.89 -8.58 2.71
C SER A 44 -7.80 -9.30 1.92
N ARG A 45 -6.91 -8.53 1.31
CA ARG A 45 -5.69 -9.04 0.67
C ARG A 45 -4.48 -8.74 1.55
N PHE A 46 -3.70 -9.77 1.86
CA PHE A 46 -2.50 -9.68 2.68
C PHE A 46 -1.24 -9.89 1.84
N ARG A 47 -0.21 -9.09 2.12
CA ARG A 47 1.10 -9.14 1.45
C ARG A 47 2.22 -8.82 2.43
N LYS A 48 3.45 -9.08 1.98
CA LYS A 48 4.67 -8.81 2.73
C LYS A 48 5.72 -8.20 1.82
N ALA A 49 6.41 -7.19 2.30
CA ALA A 49 7.63 -6.67 1.70
C ALA A 49 8.83 -7.10 2.54
N TYR A 50 9.98 -7.35 1.90
CA TYR A 50 11.23 -7.73 2.55
C TYR A 50 12.32 -6.72 2.20
N ALA A 51 13.13 -6.33 3.18
CA ALA A 51 14.24 -5.41 3.01
C ALA A 51 15.37 -5.65 4.00
N VAL A 52 16.44 -4.85 3.91
CA VAL A 52 17.60 -4.94 4.80
C VAL A 52 17.35 -4.36 6.19
N ASP A 53 16.40 -3.44 6.32
CA ASP A 53 16.03 -2.78 7.56
C ASP A 53 14.52 -2.47 7.63
N GLU A 54 14.05 -2.04 8.80
CA GLU A 54 12.64 -1.72 9.07
C GLU A 54 12.12 -0.57 8.20
N VAL A 55 12.96 0.43 7.92
CA VAL A 55 12.58 1.64 7.17
C VAL A 55 12.32 1.26 5.71
N GLN A 56 13.25 0.54 5.09
CA GLN A 56 13.09 0.04 3.72
C GLN A 56 11.96 -0.97 3.62
N ALA A 57 11.76 -1.84 4.62
CA ALA A 57 10.66 -2.80 4.61
C ALA A 57 9.30 -2.08 4.61
N LEU A 58 9.15 -1.05 5.44
CA LEU A 58 7.94 -0.23 5.47
C LEU A 58 7.75 0.56 4.16
N LEU A 59 8.81 1.18 3.65
CA LEU A 59 8.77 1.93 2.39
C LEU A 59 8.34 1.04 1.22
N LEU A 60 8.92 -0.17 1.11
CA LEU A 60 8.56 -1.14 0.07
C LEU A 60 7.13 -1.64 0.24
N ALA A 61 6.66 -1.89 1.47
CA ALA A 61 5.28 -2.25 1.71
C ALA A 61 4.31 -1.15 1.24
N MET A 62 4.64 0.12 1.50
CA MET A 62 3.86 1.27 1.02
C MET A 62 3.85 1.38 -0.51
N GLN A 63 5.01 1.20 -1.16
CA GLN A 63 5.11 1.21 -2.62
C GLN A 63 4.33 0.05 -3.27
N MET A 64 4.39 -1.15 -2.67
CA MET A 64 3.61 -2.30 -3.13
C MET A 64 2.10 -2.06 -2.99
N ALA A 65 1.65 -1.51 -1.86
CA ALA A 65 0.25 -1.16 -1.67
C ALA A 65 -0.21 -0.10 -2.69
N HIS A 66 0.63 0.91 -2.96
CA HIS A 66 0.37 1.91 -4.00
C HIS A 66 0.22 1.25 -5.38
N ALA A 67 1.16 0.37 -5.76
CA ALA A 67 1.07 -0.36 -7.03
C ALA A 67 -0.19 -1.22 -7.15
N GLU A 68 -0.61 -1.87 -6.06
CA GLU A 68 -1.84 -2.67 -6.03
C GLU A 68 -3.09 -1.80 -6.25
N LEU A 69 -3.19 -0.65 -5.59
CA LEU A 69 -4.28 0.31 -5.75
C LEU A 69 -4.33 0.90 -7.18
N LEU A 70 -3.17 1.21 -7.77
CA LEU A 70 -3.08 1.66 -9.15
C LEU A 70 -3.45 0.56 -10.15
N SER A 71 -3.07 -0.69 -9.87
CA SER A 71 -3.47 -1.82 -10.71
C SER A 71 -4.98 -2.00 -10.73
N GLU A 72 -5.67 -1.87 -9.59
CA GLU A 72 -7.13 -1.93 -9.54
C GLU A 72 -7.80 -0.78 -10.32
N ARG A 73 -7.16 0.40 -10.34
CA ARG A 73 -7.62 1.53 -11.14
C ARG A 73 -7.45 1.29 -12.64
N GLU A 74 -6.25 0.95 -13.07
CA GLU A 74 -5.88 0.93 -14.49
C GLU A 74 -6.28 -0.38 -15.18
N ASN A 75 -6.24 -1.52 -14.48
CA ASN A 75 -6.53 -2.83 -15.07
C ASN A 75 -7.97 -3.30 -14.80
N ASN A 76 -8.57 -2.92 -13.66
CA ASN A 76 -9.90 -3.37 -13.26
C ASN A 76 -10.97 -2.27 -13.34
N GLY A 77 -10.58 -1.03 -13.70
CA GLY A 77 -11.49 0.08 -13.91
C GLY A 77 -12.10 0.68 -12.64
N ARG A 78 -11.57 0.36 -11.45
CA ARG A 78 -12.08 0.90 -10.19
C ARG A 78 -11.76 2.40 -10.06
N GLN A 79 -12.68 3.17 -9.49
CA GLN A 79 -12.38 4.53 -9.04
C GLN A 79 -11.74 4.47 -7.65
N VAL A 80 -10.41 4.54 -7.60
CA VAL A 80 -9.65 4.62 -6.35
C VAL A 80 -9.26 6.08 -6.09
N LEU A 81 -9.56 6.64 -4.93
CA LEU A 81 -9.25 8.03 -4.55
C LEU A 81 -8.68 8.12 -3.13
N TRP A 82 -7.87 9.14 -2.89
CA TRP A 82 -7.44 9.53 -1.54
C TRP A 82 -7.76 11.00 -1.32
N LEU A 83 -8.54 11.34 -0.29
CA LEU A 83 -9.01 12.71 -0.04
C LEU A 83 -9.66 13.35 -1.29
N ASP A 84 -10.49 12.58 -1.99
CA ASP A 84 -11.13 12.94 -3.26
C ASP A 84 -10.15 13.28 -4.41
N GLN A 85 -8.87 12.96 -4.26
CA GLN A 85 -7.83 13.14 -5.28
C GLN A 85 -7.50 11.82 -5.98
N ARG A 86 -7.07 11.94 -7.24
CA ARG A 86 -6.54 10.79 -8.02
C ARG A 86 -5.16 10.36 -7.52
N SER A 87 -4.34 11.27 -6.97
CA SER A 87 -3.08 10.86 -6.35
C SER A 87 -3.34 10.18 -5.00
N LEU A 88 -2.64 9.07 -4.76
CA LEU A 88 -2.88 8.21 -3.60
C LEU A 88 -2.02 8.57 -2.38
N GLY A 89 -1.07 9.49 -2.57
CA GLY A 89 -0.21 10.05 -1.53
C GLY A 89 0.67 9.02 -0.81
N LEU A 90 0.78 7.80 -1.31
CA LEU A 90 1.74 6.82 -0.82
C LEU A 90 3.04 6.97 -1.64
N PRO A 91 4.21 6.63 -1.08
CA PRO A 91 5.42 6.46 -1.86
C PRO A 91 5.15 5.58 -3.10
N ILE A 92 5.66 6.01 -4.26
CA ILE A 92 5.52 5.28 -5.52
C ILE A 92 6.88 4.70 -5.92
N ALA A 93 6.88 3.49 -6.50
CA ALA A 93 8.10 2.93 -7.05
C ALA A 93 8.48 3.70 -8.33
N ASN A 94 9.77 4.04 -8.47
CA ASN A 94 10.25 4.86 -9.60
C ASN A 94 9.87 4.30 -10.97
N SER A 95 9.80 2.98 -11.12
CA SER A 95 9.48 2.29 -12.37
C SER A 95 8.04 2.45 -12.84
N ILE A 96 7.13 2.95 -11.99
CA ILE A 96 5.70 3.12 -12.29
C ILE A 96 5.21 4.54 -11.98
N ARG A 97 6.12 5.51 -11.84
CA ARG A 97 5.80 6.90 -11.44
C ARG A 97 4.81 7.59 -12.38
N ASP A 98 4.81 7.19 -13.65
CA ASP A 98 3.90 7.67 -14.69
C ASP A 98 2.42 7.31 -14.42
N LEU A 99 2.14 6.29 -13.61
CA LEU A 99 0.77 5.89 -13.26
C LEU A 99 0.11 6.79 -12.19
N ASP A 100 0.89 7.57 -11.43
CA ASP A 100 0.38 8.61 -10.53
C ASP A 100 1.21 9.91 -10.66
N PRO A 101 1.04 10.67 -11.76
CA PRO A 101 1.85 11.85 -12.06
C PRO A 101 1.65 13.01 -11.07
N GLY A 102 0.57 12.97 -10.27
CA GLY A 102 0.30 13.94 -9.21
C GLY A 102 0.96 13.59 -7.87
N SER A 103 1.63 12.43 -7.77
CA SER A 103 2.33 12.00 -6.56
C SER A 103 3.48 12.96 -6.23
N SER A 104 3.51 13.43 -4.99
CA SER A 104 4.56 14.31 -4.45
C SER A 104 5.68 13.56 -3.70
N PHE A 105 5.69 12.21 -3.76
CA PHE A 105 6.71 11.33 -3.15
C PHE A 105 7.77 10.83 -4.14
#